data_AF-A0A438GBE9-F1
#
_entry.id   AF-A0A438GBE9-F1
#
_cell.length_a   1.000
_cell.length_b   1.000
_cell.length_c   1.000
_cell.angle_alpha   90.00
_cell.angle_beta   90.00
_cell.angle_gamma   90.00
#
_symmetry.space_group_name_H-M   'P 1'
#
loop_
_entity.id
_entity.type
_entity.pdbx_description
1 polymer ?
#
loop_
_entity_poly.entity_id
_entity_poly.type
_entity_poly.pdbx_seq_one_letter_code
_entity_poly.pdbx_strand_id
1 'polypeptide(L)'
;MSKLASMLVKHKEESKNWKWCIGPKIEVKVLQNIAKGKVYPVTPFMNEVFGVCIGRVLLNLDIMNRTCTCRGWQMLGIPCEHATTVIISIGQNVTNFIDDWYKYAMQELIYGGSFSDIESHDMPSVDDNGLVQSITGEVFFSLKPPHVKRVPGRLRKKRIKSQFQDKRTVYCSRYHISSHNRKNCRNPLP
;
A
#
# COMPACT_ATOMS: atom_id res chain seq x y z
N MET A 1 -18.04 12.09 -8.04
CA MET A 1 -16.87 12.56 -7.26
C MET A 1 -17.03 12.39 -5.74
N SER A 2 -18.27 12.40 -5.21
CA SER A 2 -18.60 12.16 -3.79
C SER A 2 -17.89 10.99 -3.08
N LYS A 3 -17.57 9.89 -3.78
CA LYS A 3 -16.93 8.71 -3.19
C LYS A 3 -15.47 8.93 -2.80
N LEU A 4 -14.74 9.77 -3.55
CA LEU A 4 -13.36 10.13 -3.22
C LEU A 4 -13.35 11.05 -1.99
N ALA A 5 -14.14 12.13 -2.02
CA ALA A 5 -14.24 13.07 -0.92
C ALA A 5 -14.64 12.37 0.40
N SER A 6 -15.66 11.52 0.37
CA SER A 6 -16.07 10.72 1.54
C SER A 6 -14.98 9.76 2.04
N MET A 7 -14.22 9.14 1.15
CA MET A 7 -13.08 8.28 1.53
C MET A 7 -11.98 9.09 2.23
N LEU A 8 -11.68 10.30 1.76
CA LEU A 8 -10.65 11.17 2.34
C LEU A 8 -11.09 11.70 3.71
N VAL A 9 -12.34 12.17 3.84
CA VAL A 9 -12.93 12.59 5.12
C VAL A 9 -12.90 11.44 6.12
N LYS A 10 -13.32 10.24 5.70
CA LYS A 10 -13.25 9.04 6.54
C LYS A 10 -11.83 8.76 7.01
N HIS A 11 -10.83 8.86 6.12
CA HIS A 11 -9.43 8.65 6.52
C HIS A 11 -8.96 9.70 7.55
N LYS A 12 -9.36 10.96 7.40
CA LYS A 12 -9.09 12.04 8.37
C LYS A 12 -9.73 11.77 9.73
N GLU A 13 -10.97 11.27 9.76
CA GLU A 13 -11.65 10.92 11.00
C GLU A 13 -11.01 9.71 11.67
N GLU A 14 -10.66 8.69 10.88
CA GLU A 14 -9.93 7.51 11.37
C GLU A 14 -8.56 7.88 11.95
N SER A 15 -7.85 8.86 11.37
CA SER A 15 -6.53 9.28 11.86
C SER A 15 -6.59 9.92 13.24
N LYS A 16 -7.66 10.66 13.56
CA LYS A 16 -7.86 11.27 14.90
C LYS A 16 -7.92 10.24 16.03
N ASN A 17 -8.32 9.01 15.71
CA ASN A 17 -8.43 7.92 16.68
C ASN A 17 -7.14 7.11 16.83
N TRP A 18 -6.03 7.54 16.22
CA TRP A 18 -4.75 6.85 16.33
C TRP A 18 -4.16 7.05 17.72
N LYS A 19 -3.85 5.93 18.38
CA LYS A 19 -3.22 5.93 19.71
C LYS A 19 -1.73 6.25 19.66
N TRP A 20 -1.08 5.96 18.53
CA TRP A 20 0.36 6.06 18.34
C TRP A 20 0.70 7.04 17.22
N CYS A 21 1.99 7.36 17.09
CA CYS A 21 2.48 8.24 16.02
C CYS A 21 2.29 7.69 14.59
N ILE A 22 1.89 6.42 14.45
CA ILE A 22 1.61 5.74 13.19
C ILE A 22 0.24 5.05 13.23
N GLY A 23 -0.34 4.80 12.05
CA GLY A 23 -1.64 4.17 11.95
C GLY A 23 -1.62 2.66 12.23
N PRO A 24 -2.78 2.07 12.58
CA PRO A 24 -2.88 0.67 13.02
C PRO A 24 -2.41 -0.33 11.96
N LYS A 25 -2.60 -0.01 10.67
CA LYS A 25 -2.11 -0.86 9.56
C LYS A 25 -0.58 -0.93 9.52
N ILE A 26 0.09 0.19 9.77
CA ILE A 26 1.55 0.30 9.76
C ILE A 26 2.11 -0.34 11.03
N GLU A 27 1.47 -0.12 12.17
CA GLU A 27 1.81 -0.77 13.44
C GLU A 27 1.79 -2.29 13.31
N VAL A 28 0.71 -2.87 12.77
CA VAL A 28 0.62 -4.31 12.52
C VAL A 28 1.73 -4.80 11.60
N LYS A 29 2.07 -4.04 10.55
CA LYS A 29 3.14 -4.41 9.62
C LYS A 29 4.51 -4.41 10.30
N VAL A 30 4.79 -3.39 11.12
CA VAL A 30 6.02 -3.28 11.90
C VAL A 30 6.14 -4.46 12.88
N LEU A 31 5.08 -4.76 13.62
CA LEU A 31 5.06 -5.90 14.54
C LEU A 31 5.29 -7.24 13.84
N GLN A 32 4.73 -7.42 12.64
CA GLN A 32 4.99 -8.61 11.81
C GLN A 32 6.45 -8.70 11.38
N ASN A 33 7.05 -7.59 10.95
CA ASN A 33 8.46 -7.55 10.56
C ASN A 33 9.39 -7.85 11.74
N ILE A 34 9.09 -7.30 12.92
CA ILE A 34 9.80 -7.60 14.16
C ILE A 34 9.69 -9.10 14.50
N ALA A 35 8.49 -9.66 14.45
CA ALA A 35 8.26 -11.07 14.78
C ALA A 35 9.04 -12.02 13.87
N LYS A 36 9.11 -11.74 12.57
CA LYS A 36 9.93 -12.51 11.62
C LYS A 36 11.43 -12.30 11.84
N GLY A 37 11.81 -11.07 12.18
CA GLY A 37 13.20 -10.65 12.38
C GLY A 37 13.90 -11.25 13.60
N LYS A 38 13.15 -11.73 14.60
CA LYS A 38 13.68 -12.20 15.90
C LYS A 38 14.77 -13.28 15.82
N VAL A 39 14.81 -14.05 14.73
CA VAL A 39 15.70 -15.21 14.59
C VAL A 39 16.98 -14.91 13.80
N TYR A 40 17.13 -13.70 13.27
CA TYR A 40 18.24 -13.39 12.36
C TYR A 40 19.48 -12.91 13.12
N PRO A 41 20.64 -13.58 12.96
CA PRO A 41 21.90 -13.07 13.47
C PRO A 41 22.27 -11.74 12.80
N VAL A 42 22.68 -10.76 13.61
CA VAL A 42 23.17 -9.46 13.15
C VAL A 42 24.69 -9.40 13.32
N THR A 43 25.37 -8.95 12.28
CA THR A 43 26.83 -8.75 12.26
C THR A 43 27.11 -7.30 11.91
N PRO A 44 27.69 -6.50 12.81
CA PRO A 44 28.06 -5.12 12.49
C PRO A 44 29.27 -5.10 11.54
N PHE A 45 29.24 -4.20 10.56
CA PHE A 45 30.37 -3.84 9.69
C PHE A 45 30.79 -2.38 9.97
N MET A 46 31.75 -1.87 9.18
CA MET A 46 32.12 -0.45 9.24
C MET A 46 31.01 0.46 8.67
N ASN A 47 31.02 1.72 9.08
CA ASN A 47 30.16 2.80 8.56
C ASN A 47 28.65 2.58 8.73
N GLU A 48 28.23 2.04 9.87
CA GLU A 48 26.81 1.75 10.18
C GLU A 48 26.11 0.82 9.18
N VAL A 49 26.91 -0.01 8.51
CA VAL A 49 26.42 -1.13 7.70
C VAL A 49 26.34 -2.37 8.58
N PHE A 50 25.27 -3.14 8.41
CA PHE A 50 25.00 -4.36 9.17
C PHE A 50 24.66 -5.51 8.23
N GLY A 51 25.22 -6.68 8.52
CA GLY A 51 24.88 -7.95 7.88
C GLY A 51 23.82 -8.68 8.66
N VAL A 52 22.75 -9.10 7.98
CA VAL A 52 21.69 -9.95 8.52
C VAL A 52 21.69 -11.28 7.78
N CYS A 53 21.93 -12.37 8.50
CA CYS A 53 21.99 -13.72 7.92
C CYS A 53 20.62 -14.39 7.92
N ILE A 54 20.14 -14.80 6.74
CA ILE A 54 18.98 -15.68 6.59
C ILE A 54 19.43 -16.98 5.95
N GLY A 55 19.63 -18.01 6.78
CA GLY A 55 20.20 -19.27 6.33
C GLY A 55 21.59 -19.06 5.73
N ARG A 56 21.71 -19.21 4.40
CA ARG A 56 22.97 -19.01 3.65
C ARG A 56 23.09 -17.65 2.97
N VAL A 57 22.06 -16.80 3.06
CA VAL A 57 22.04 -15.49 2.40
C VAL A 57 22.43 -14.43 3.40
N LEU A 58 23.43 -13.61 3.05
CA LEU A 58 23.78 -12.40 3.77
C LEU A 58 23.09 -11.21 3.13
N LEU A 59 22.30 -10.47 3.91
CA LEU A 59 21.68 -9.22 3.49
C LEU A 59 22.37 -8.06 4.16
N ASN A 60 22.75 -7.05 3.37
CA ASN A 60 23.37 -5.85 3.89
C ASN A 60 22.30 -4.79 4.13
N LEU A 61 22.45 -4.10 5.24
CA LEU A 61 21.63 -2.99 5.64
C LEU A 61 22.52 -1.80 5.94
N ASP A 62 22.20 -0.67 5.35
CA ASP A 62 22.80 0.61 5.66
C ASP A 62 21.73 1.45 6.35
N ILE A 63 21.94 1.70 7.65
CA ILE A 63 20.94 2.36 8.47
C ILE A 63 20.86 3.86 8.18
N MET A 64 21.99 4.49 7.82
CA MET A 64 22.06 5.92 7.51
C MET A 64 21.31 6.24 6.23
N ASN A 65 21.54 5.43 5.20
CA ASN A 65 20.86 5.57 3.92
C ASN A 65 19.46 4.93 3.91
N ARG A 66 19.03 4.33 5.03
CA ARG A 66 17.74 3.62 5.16
C ARG A 66 17.54 2.56 4.06
N THR A 67 18.60 1.82 3.74
CA THR A 67 18.58 0.83 2.66
C THR A 67 18.83 -0.58 3.15
N CYS A 68 18.13 -1.53 2.53
CA CYS A 68 18.40 -2.96 2.68
C CYS A 68 18.53 -3.61 1.30
N THR A 69 19.43 -4.58 1.15
CA THR A 69 19.58 -5.31 -0.12
C THR A 69 18.32 -6.06 -0.53
N CYS A 70 17.41 -6.37 0.41
CA CYS A 70 16.09 -6.95 0.08
C CYS A 70 15.14 -5.95 -0.61
N ARG A 71 15.47 -4.67 -0.68
CA ARG A 71 14.67 -3.57 -1.26
C ARG A 71 13.31 -3.28 -0.60
N GLY A 72 12.90 -4.09 0.37
CA GLY A 72 11.60 -3.94 1.04
C GLY A 72 11.45 -2.60 1.76
N TRP A 73 12.51 -2.10 2.41
CA TRP A 73 12.46 -0.81 3.09
C TRP A 73 12.29 0.34 2.09
N GLN A 74 13.10 0.36 1.04
CA GLN A 74 13.07 1.40 0.01
C GLN A 74 11.75 1.41 -0.78
N MET A 75 11.13 0.25 -0.98
CA MET A 75 9.86 0.14 -1.70
C MET A 75 8.64 0.53 -0.87
N LEU A 76 8.71 0.37 0.45
CA LEU A 76 7.55 0.56 1.34
C LEU A 76 7.68 1.78 2.25
N GLY A 77 8.87 2.36 2.42
CA GLY A 77 9.12 3.40 3.44
C GLY A 77 8.98 2.90 4.88
N ILE A 78 8.93 1.57 5.06
CA ILE A 78 8.75 0.90 6.35
C ILE A 78 9.92 -0.07 6.51
N PRO A 79 10.66 -0.05 7.63
CA PRO A 79 11.73 -1.00 7.89
C PRO A 79 11.27 -2.44 7.64
N CYS A 80 11.97 -3.15 6.76
CA CYS A 80 11.74 -4.57 6.49
C CYS A 80 12.14 -5.43 7.69
N GLU A 81 11.83 -6.74 7.67
CA GLU A 81 12.19 -7.67 8.77
C GLU A 81 13.68 -7.62 9.15
N HIS A 82 14.60 -7.49 8.19
CA HIS A 82 16.04 -7.32 8.46
C HIS A 82 16.35 -5.98 9.14
N ALA A 83 15.73 -4.90 8.66
CA ALA A 83 15.90 -3.57 9.21
C ALA A 83 15.38 -3.46 10.64
N THR A 84 14.21 -4.05 10.91
CA THR A 84 13.69 -4.10 12.26
C THR A 84 14.62 -4.84 13.21
N THR A 85 15.24 -5.95 12.77
CA THR A 85 16.21 -6.68 13.60
C THR A 85 17.43 -5.82 13.94
N VAL A 86 18.01 -5.16 12.95
CA VAL A 86 19.20 -4.31 13.16
C VAL A 86 18.87 -3.14 14.07
N ILE A 87 17.80 -2.39 13.78
CA ILE A 87 17.39 -1.22 14.57
C ILE A 87 17.17 -1.60 16.04
N ILE A 88 16.51 -2.73 16.31
CA ILE A 88 16.31 -3.23 17.67
C ILE A 88 17.64 -3.64 18.32
N SER A 89 18.54 -4.31 17.57
CA SER A 89 19.83 -4.77 18.11
C SER A 89 20.73 -3.63 18.57
N ILE A 90 20.59 -2.43 17.97
CA ILE A 90 21.32 -1.23 18.38
C ILE A 90 20.54 -0.37 19.39
N GLY A 91 19.43 -0.87 19.94
CA GLY A 91 18.64 -0.20 20.96
C GLY A 91 17.81 0.99 20.47
N GLN A 92 17.59 1.10 19.17
CA GLN A 92 16.84 2.22 18.58
C GLN A 92 15.35 1.89 18.38
N ASN A 93 14.51 2.93 18.35
CA ASN A 93 13.09 2.75 18.09
C ASN A 93 12.80 2.64 16.58
N VAL A 94 12.20 1.53 16.16
CA VAL A 94 11.80 1.26 14.77
C VAL A 94 10.91 2.36 14.18
N THR A 95 10.06 2.99 14.99
CA THR A 95 9.13 4.04 14.50
C THR A 95 9.87 5.27 13.97
N ASN A 96 11.10 5.54 14.43
CA ASN A 96 11.92 6.66 13.97
C ASN A 96 12.42 6.48 12.53
N PHE A 97 12.47 5.23 12.07
CA PHE A 97 12.97 4.81 10.75
C PHE A 97 11.86 4.59 9.73
N ILE A 98 10.61 4.79 10.12
CA ILE A 98 9.45 4.81 9.22
C ILE A 98 9.39 6.18 8.53
N ASP A 99 9.07 6.18 7.25
CA ASP A 99 8.88 7.39 6.45
C ASP A 99 7.78 8.28 7.04
N ASP A 100 8.00 9.59 6.97
CA ASP A 100 7.11 10.57 7.59
C ASP A 100 5.70 10.54 7.02
N TRP A 101 5.54 10.11 5.76
CA TRP A 101 4.24 9.90 5.11
C TRP A 101 3.30 8.98 5.88
N TYR A 102 3.82 8.08 6.72
CA TYR A 102 3.01 7.18 7.56
C TYR A 102 2.73 7.72 8.95
N LYS A 103 3.36 8.83 9.34
CA LYS A 103 3.22 9.43 10.66
C LYS A 103 1.99 10.32 10.72
N TYR A 104 1.37 10.37 11.90
CA TYR A 104 0.15 11.15 12.16
C TYR A 104 0.27 12.60 11.68
N ALA A 105 1.37 13.29 12.01
CA ALA A 105 1.59 14.68 11.62
C ALA A 105 1.50 14.90 10.09
N MET A 106 2.10 14.03 9.30
CA MET A 106 2.02 14.14 7.84
C MET A 106 0.64 13.70 7.32
N GLN A 107 0.03 12.69 7.92
CA GLN A 107 -1.33 12.25 7.57
C GLN A 107 -2.37 13.38 7.80
N GLU A 108 -2.21 14.14 8.87
CA GLU A 108 -3.03 15.33 9.15
C GLU A 108 -2.85 16.42 8.09
N LEU A 109 -1.63 16.61 7.56
CA LEU A 109 -1.39 17.53 6.46
C LEU A 109 -1.99 17.02 5.13
N ILE A 110 -1.80 15.73 4.81
CA ILE A 110 -2.32 15.09 3.58
C ILE A 110 -3.85 15.18 3.53
N TYR A 111 -4.53 14.86 4.64
CA TYR A 111 -5.99 14.84 4.71
C TYR A 111 -6.56 16.10 5.38
N GLY A 112 -5.74 17.10 5.65
CA GLY A 112 -6.14 18.35 6.31
C GLY A 112 -7.03 19.20 5.44
N GLY A 113 -6.78 19.20 4.13
CA GLY A 113 -7.53 19.95 3.13
C GLY A 113 -9.01 19.57 3.07
N SER A 114 -9.85 20.58 2.86
CA SER A 114 -11.25 20.37 2.45
C SER A 114 -11.27 20.15 0.94
N PHE A 115 -11.84 19.04 0.49
CA PHE A 115 -12.11 18.83 -0.92
C PHE A 115 -13.52 19.34 -1.19
N SER A 116 -13.62 20.50 -1.84
CA SER A 116 -14.85 20.88 -2.55
C SER A 116 -15.08 19.84 -3.64
N ASP A 117 -16.34 19.49 -3.90
CA ASP A 117 -16.66 18.80 -5.14
C ASP A 117 -16.13 19.66 -6.30
N ILE A 118 -15.43 19.03 -7.24
CA ILE A 118 -15.13 19.70 -8.51
C ILE A 118 -16.48 19.88 -9.18
N GLU A 119 -16.93 21.12 -9.24
CA GLU A 119 -18.11 21.52 -9.99
C GLU A 119 -17.97 20.98 -11.41
N SER A 120 -18.84 20.02 -11.78
CA SER A 120 -18.84 19.42 -13.10
C SER A 120 -19.49 20.31 -14.15
N HIS A 121 -19.70 21.60 -13.85
CA HIS A 121 -20.31 22.57 -14.77
C HIS A 121 -19.51 22.69 -16.08
N ASP A 122 -18.20 22.50 -16.00
CA ASP A 122 -17.28 22.56 -17.15
C ASP A 122 -16.99 21.19 -17.78
N MET A 123 -17.60 20.12 -17.26
CA MET A 123 -17.40 18.78 -17.80
C MET A 123 -18.32 18.60 -19.00
N PRO A 124 -17.80 18.48 -20.23
CA PRO A 124 -18.63 18.39 -21.40
C PRO A 124 -19.60 17.20 -21.29
N SER A 125 -20.90 17.45 -21.45
CA SER A 125 -21.84 16.37 -21.67
C SER A 125 -21.53 15.75 -23.02
N VAL A 126 -21.31 14.44 -23.05
CA VAL A 126 -21.37 13.71 -24.30
C VAL A 126 -22.85 13.50 -24.55
N ASP A 127 -23.41 14.30 -25.45
CA ASP A 127 -24.80 14.14 -25.85
C ASP A 127 -24.95 12.80 -26.60
N ASP A 128 -26.12 12.18 -26.56
CA ASP A 128 -26.38 10.89 -27.24
C ASP A 128 -26.05 10.93 -28.74
N ASN A 129 -25.99 12.14 -29.32
CA ASN A 129 -25.67 12.42 -30.70
C ASN A 129 -24.15 12.37 -31.01
N GLY A 130 -23.30 12.09 -30.02
CA GLY A 130 -21.84 11.98 -30.19
C GLY A 130 -21.11 13.32 -30.32
N LEU A 131 -21.78 14.41 -29.96
CA LEU A 131 -21.23 15.76 -29.93
C LEU A 131 -20.89 16.16 -28.50
N VAL A 132 -19.91 17.05 -28.37
CA VAL A 132 -19.45 17.64 -27.12
C VAL A 132 -19.56 19.15 -27.28
N GLN A 133 -20.38 19.79 -26.44
CA GLN A 133 -20.50 21.23 -26.44
C GLN A 133 -19.61 21.83 -25.34
N SER A 134 -18.81 22.84 -25.71
CA SER A 134 -18.06 23.63 -24.76
C SER A 134 -18.93 24.69 -24.10
N ILE A 135 -18.39 25.28 -23.04
CA ILE A 135 -19.00 26.36 -22.27
C ILE A 135 -19.16 27.64 -23.13
N THR A 136 -18.27 27.84 -24.13
CA THR A 136 -18.34 28.93 -25.11
C THR A 136 -19.35 28.66 -26.23
N GLY A 137 -20.07 27.53 -26.18
CA GLY A 137 -21.06 27.12 -27.17
C GLY A 137 -20.48 26.44 -28.40
N GLU A 138 -19.15 26.25 -28.45
CA GLU A 138 -18.48 25.56 -29.55
C GLU A 138 -18.80 24.06 -29.51
N VAL A 139 -19.05 23.48 -30.68
CA VAL A 139 -19.45 22.08 -30.81
C VAL A 139 -18.29 21.29 -31.40
N PHE A 140 -17.86 20.25 -30.68
CA PHE A 140 -16.81 19.33 -31.07
C PHE A 140 -17.36 17.92 -31.27
N PHE A 141 -16.68 17.11 -32.07
CA PHE A 141 -16.95 15.68 -32.12
C PHE A 141 -16.38 14.99 -30.88
N SER A 142 -17.16 14.10 -30.27
CA SER A 142 -16.68 13.25 -29.19
C SER A 142 -15.62 12.29 -29.73
N LEU A 143 -14.35 12.56 -29.40
CA LEU A 143 -13.24 11.68 -29.76
C LEU A 143 -13.33 10.41 -28.92
N LYS A 144 -13.70 9.30 -29.56
CA LYS A 144 -13.58 7.99 -28.93
C LYS A 144 -12.10 7.65 -28.73
N PRO A 145 -11.74 6.93 -27.65
CA PRO A 145 -10.39 6.41 -27.49
C PRO A 145 -9.97 5.66 -28.77
N PRO A 146 -8.70 5.78 -29.20
CA PRO A 146 -8.22 5.08 -30.38
C PRO A 146 -8.54 3.60 -30.29
N HIS A 147 -8.96 3.02 -31.41
CA HIS A 147 -9.39 1.63 -31.46
C HIS A 147 -8.18 0.70 -31.39
N VAL A 148 -7.65 0.50 -30.18
CA VAL A 148 -6.52 -0.39 -29.92
C VAL A 148 -6.95 -1.85 -30.05
N LYS A 149 -6.45 -2.53 -31.10
CA LYS A 149 -6.56 -3.99 -31.19
C LYS A 149 -5.73 -4.60 -30.06
N ARG A 150 -6.36 -5.46 -29.26
CA ARG A 150 -5.62 -6.26 -28.28
C ARG A 150 -4.60 -7.13 -29.01
N VAL A 151 -3.39 -7.19 -28.47
CA VAL A 151 -2.33 -8.07 -28.99
C VAL A 151 -2.83 -9.52 -29.00
N PRO A 152 -2.56 -10.31 -30.06
CA PRO A 152 -2.90 -11.72 -30.10
C PRO A 152 -2.33 -12.46 -28.89
N GLY A 153 -3.15 -13.26 -28.23
CA GLY A 153 -2.72 -14.09 -27.09
C GLY A 153 -3.68 -14.08 -25.91
N ARG A 154 -3.41 -14.96 -24.95
CA ARG A 154 -4.24 -15.12 -23.75
C ARG A 154 -3.99 -13.96 -22.79
N LEU A 155 -4.99 -13.11 -22.60
CA LEU A 155 -4.96 -12.12 -21.52
C LEU A 155 -4.75 -12.81 -20.17
N ARG A 156 -3.83 -12.27 -19.37
CA ARG A 156 -3.63 -12.74 -18.00
C ARG A 156 -4.92 -12.52 -17.22
N LYS A 157 -5.56 -13.60 -16.79
CA LYS A 157 -6.76 -13.53 -15.94
C LYS A 157 -6.46 -12.95 -14.55
N LYS A 158 -5.20 -12.98 -14.12
CA LYS A 158 -4.77 -12.51 -12.79
C LYS A 158 -3.63 -11.50 -12.94
N ARG A 159 -3.70 -10.43 -12.16
CA ARG A 159 -2.61 -9.44 -12.02
C ARG A 159 -1.36 -10.09 -11.45
N ILE A 160 -0.18 -9.67 -11.91
CA ILE A 160 1.11 -9.99 -11.26
C ILE A 160 1.14 -9.28 -9.90
N LYS A 161 1.32 -10.05 -8.82
CA LYS A 161 1.41 -9.48 -7.48
C LYS A 161 2.85 -9.05 -7.19
N SER A 162 3.01 -7.96 -6.45
CA SER A 162 4.31 -7.59 -5.88
C SER A 162 4.72 -8.62 -4.83
N GLN A 163 6.02 -8.85 -4.70
CA GLN A 163 6.59 -9.72 -3.67
C GLN A 163 6.31 -9.19 -2.26
N PHE A 164 6.15 -7.87 -2.12
CA PHE A 164 5.92 -7.18 -0.85
C PHE A 164 4.44 -6.96 -0.54
N GLN A 165 3.54 -7.45 -1.39
CA GLN A 165 2.10 -7.27 -1.18
C GLN A 165 1.53 -8.35 -0.26
N ASP A 166 0.84 -7.91 0.80
CA ASP A 166 0.13 -8.82 1.69
C ASP A 166 -1.00 -9.55 0.95
N LYS A 167 -0.98 -10.88 1.04
CA LYS A 167 -2.05 -11.72 0.50
C LYS A 167 -3.16 -11.77 1.53
N ARG A 168 -4.32 -11.21 1.20
CA ARG A 168 -5.53 -11.40 2.02
C ARG A 168 -5.84 -12.88 2.12
N THR A 169 -5.80 -13.42 3.34
CA THR A 169 -6.27 -14.77 3.65
C THR A 169 -7.77 -14.82 3.40
N VAL A 170 -8.21 -15.81 2.61
CA VAL A 170 -9.63 -16.01 2.31
C VAL A 170 -10.18 -17.00 3.32
N TYR A 171 -11.24 -16.60 4.02
CA TYR A 171 -11.94 -17.43 4.99
C TYR A 171 -13.28 -17.89 4.43
N CYS A 172 -13.63 -19.14 4.73
CA CYS A 172 -14.94 -19.67 4.41
C CYS A 172 -15.94 -19.11 5.40
N SER A 173 -16.94 -18.34 4.97
CA SER A 173 -17.92 -17.79 5.91
C SER A 173 -18.86 -18.84 6.52
N ARG A 174 -18.79 -20.11 6.11
CA ARG A 174 -19.56 -21.22 6.68
C ARG A 174 -18.82 -21.88 7.85
N TYR A 175 -17.51 -22.08 7.70
CA TYR A 175 -16.68 -22.82 8.65
C TYR A 175 -15.62 -21.97 9.34
N HIS A 176 -15.45 -20.71 8.93
CA HIS A 176 -14.41 -19.78 9.37
C HIS A 176 -12.97 -20.30 9.20
N ILE A 177 -12.76 -21.34 8.38
CA ILE A 177 -11.45 -21.89 8.05
C ILE A 177 -10.81 -21.10 6.90
N SER A 178 -9.51 -20.84 7.00
CA SER A 178 -8.70 -20.22 5.95
C SER A 178 -8.35 -21.23 4.86
N SER A 179 -8.68 -20.93 3.59
CA SER A 179 -8.18 -21.61 2.37
C SER A 179 -9.07 -21.25 1.17
N HIS A 180 -10.37 -21.17 1.40
CA HIS A 180 -11.40 -20.98 0.38
C HIS A 180 -12.50 -20.05 0.87
N ASN A 181 -13.33 -19.53 -0.04
CA ASN A 181 -14.53 -18.78 0.31
C ASN A 181 -15.77 -19.70 0.30
N ARG A 182 -16.91 -19.23 0.82
CA ARG A 182 -18.17 -20.01 0.85
C ARG A 182 -18.56 -20.59 -0.52
N LYS A 183 -18.35 -19.84 -1.61
CA LYS A 183 -18.67 -20.27 -2.98
C LYS A 183 -17.85 -21.48 -3.45
N ASN A 184 -16.63 -21.61 -2.96
CA ASN A 184 -15.70 -22.69 -3.35
C ASN A 184 -15.53 -23.71 -2.21
N CYS A 185 -16.45 -23.74 -1.24
CA CYS A 185 -16.41 -24.67 -0.12
C CYS A 185 -16.81 -26.07 -0.58
N ARG A 186 -15.90 -27.04 -0.40
CA ARG A 186 -16.13 -28.47 -0.66
C ARG A 186 -16.48 -29.24 0.61
N ASN A 187 -16.46 -28.60 1.77
CA ASN A 187 -16.88 -29.23 3.00
C ASN A 187 -18.40 -29.48 2.93
N PRO A 188 -18.91 -30.50 3.65
CA PRO A 188 -20.33 -30.79 3.75
C PRO A 188 -21.18 -29.57 4.15
N LEU A 189 -22.49 -29.70 4.12
CA LEU A 189 -23.34 -28.75 4.83
C LEU A 189 -23.32 -29.16 6.31
N PRO A 190 -23.08 -28.21 7.24
CA PRO A 190 -23.32 -28.45 8.66
C PRO A 190 -24.81 -28.56 8.93
#